data_AF-A0A2V8UDZ9-F1
#
_entry.id   AF-A0A2V8UDZ9-F1
#
_cell.length_a   1.000
_cell.length_b   1.000
_cell.length_c   1.000
_cell.angle_alpha   90.00
_cell.angle_beta   90.00
_cell.angle_gamma   90.00
#
_symmetry.space_group_name_H-M   'P 1'
#
loop_
_entity.id
_entity.type
_entity.pdbx_description
1 polymer ?
#
loop_
_entity_poly.entity_id
_entity_poly.type
_entity_poly.pdbx_seq_one_letter_code
_entity_poly.pdbx_strand_id
1 'polypeptide(L)' 'MVKRRFRRFFDRLGPGLISGAADDDPSGISTYSVAGASFGYATLWTALFSFPLMTAVPLMCAPLGMVTA' A
#
# COMPACT_ATOMS: atom_id res chain seq x y z
N MET A 1 30.53 1.20 1.84
CA MET A 1 29.43 2.19 1.93
C MET A 1 28.04 1.61 1.64
N VAL A 2 27.85 0.79 0.58
CA VAL A 2 26.53 0.26 0.15
C VAL A 2 25.82 -0.63 1.18
N LYS A 3 26.54 -1.55 1.86
CA LYS A 3 25.95 -2.45 2.89
C LYS A 3 25.22 -1.71 4.01
N ARG A 4 25.71 -0.52 4.41
CA ARG A 4 25.12 0.30 5.48
C ARG A 4 23.89 1.10 5.05
N ARG A 5 23.65 1.23 3.74
CA ARG A 5 22.46 1.87 3.17
C ARG A 5 21.34 0.86 2.97
N PHE A 6 21.67 -0.36 2.53
CA PHE A 6 20.72 -1.47 2.43
C PHE A 6 20.13 -1.84 3.79
N ARG A 7 20.97 -1.98 4.83
CA ARG A 7 20.48 -2.29 6.19
C ARG A 7 19.52 -1.24 6.73
N ARG A 8 19.86 0.05 6.59
CA ARG A 8 19.00 1.18 6.98
C ARG A 8 17.70 1.29 6.17
N PHE A 9 17.67 0.79 4.94
CA PHE A 9 16.46 0.75 4.13
C PHE A 9 15.48 -0.29 4.67
N PHE A 10 15.95 -1.50 4.98
CA PHE A 10 15.13 -2.54 5.61
C PHE A 10 14.66 -2.15 7.01
N ASP A 11 15.50 -1.50 7.82
CA ASP A 11 15.11 -1.02 9.15
C ASP A 11 13.97 0.03 9.10
N ARG A 12 13.90 0.83 8.03
CA ARG A 12 12.87 1.88 7.86
C ARG A 12 11.64 1.40 7.11
N LEU A 13 11.68 0.22 6.47
CA LEU A 13 10.57 -0.32 5.68
C LEU A 13 9.43 -0.85 6.56
N GLY A 14 9.74 -1.24 7.80
CA GLY A 14 8.80 -1.93 8.72
C GLY A 14 7.40 -1.31 8.80
N PRO A 15 7.23 -0.04 9.20
CA PRO A 15 5.91 0.55 9.37
C PRO A 15 5.12 0.70 8.06
N GLY A 16 5.80 0.99 6.94
CA GLY A 16 5.16 1.05 5.62
C GLY A 16 4.73 -0.31 5.09
N LEU A 17 5.54 -1.35 5.34
CA LEU A 17 5.23 -2.72 4.93
C LEU A 17 4.05 -3.30 5.73
N ILE A 18 3.99 -3.05 7.04
CA ILE A 18 2.89 -3.49 7.90
C ILE A 18 1.59 -2.79 7.51
N SER A 19 1.62 -1.49 7.24
CA SER A 19 0.44 -0.75 6.80
C SER A 19 -0.04 -1.19 5.42
N GLY A 20 0.86 -1.54 4.50
CA GLY A 20 0.49 -2.10 3.20
C GLY A 20 -0.12 -3.49 3.32
N ALA A 21 0.47 -4.37 4.14
CA ALA A 21 -0.08 -5.70 4.37
C ALA A 21 -1.43 -5.69 5.11
N ALA A 22 -1.73 -4.63 5.87
CA ALA A 22 -3.02 -4.45 6.52
C ALA A 22 -4.14 -4.01 5.56
N ASP A 23 -3.79 -3.46 4.39
CA ASP A 23 -4.76 -3.04 3.36
C ASP A 23 -5.37 -4.25 2.61
N ASP A 24 -4.68 -5.40 2.60
CA ASP A 24 -5.11 -6.65 1.97
C ASP A 24 -6.01 -7.50 2.90
N ASP A 25 -7.16 -6.95 3.30
CA ASP A 25 -8.11 -7.62 4.18
C ASP A 25 -9.08 -8.56 3.41
N PRO A 26 -9.75 -9.54 4.07
CA PRO A 26 -10.62 -10.51 3.39
C PRO A 26 -11.83 -9.85 2.71
N SER A 27 -12.23 -8.64 3.12
CA SER A 27 -13.30 -7.88 2.47
C SER A 27 -12.86 -7.31 1.11
N GLY A 28 -11.61 -6.81 1.02
CA GLY A 28 -10.99 -6.41 -0.24
C GLY A 28 -10.87 -7.58 -1.22
N ILE A 29 -10.38 -8.73 -0.77
CA ILE A 29 -10.23 -9.95 -1.59
C ILE A 29 -11.58 -10.41 -2.16
N SER A 30 -12.66 -10.38 -1.35
CA SER A 30 -14.02 -10.71 -1.81
C SER A 30 -14.50 -9.74 -2.90
N THR A 31 -14.31 -8.44 -2.67
CA THR A 31 -14.72 -7.39 -3.61
C THR A 31 -13.99 -7.51 -4.94
N TYR A 32 -12.66 -7.69 -4.93
CA TYR A 32 -11.87 -7.87 -6.13
C TYR A 32 -12.22 -9.18 -6.86
N SER A 33 -12.56 -10.25 -6.13
CA SER A 33 -12.97 -11.53 -6.72
C SER A 33 -14.32 -11.43 -7.45
N VAL A 34 -15.32 -10.79 -6.82
CA VAL A 34 -16.64 -10.57 -7.44
C VAL A 34 -16.54 -9.61 -8.61
N ALA A 35 -15.76 -8.53 -8.47
CA ALA A 35 -15.50 -7.58 -9.56
C ALA A 35 -14.75 -8.25 -10.72
N GLY A 36 -13.76 -9.09 -10.45
CA GLY A 36 -13.02 -9.85 -11.47
C GLY A 36 -13.89 -10.88 -12.19
N ALA A 37 -14.79 -11.56 -11.47
CA ALA A 37 -15.75 -12.49 -12.06
C ALA A 37 -16.78 -11.79 -12.94
N SER A 38 -17.19 -10.57 -12.58
CA SER A 38 -18.25 -9.82 -13.28
C SER A 38 -17.74 -8.97 -14.44
N PHE A 39 -16.55 -8.37 -14.31
CA PHE A 39 -15.99 -7.41 -15.27
C PHE A 39 -14.73 -7.94 -16.00
N GLY A 40 -14.23 -9.12 -15.65
CA GLY A 40 -12.99 -9.66 -16.22
C GLY A 40 -11.81 -8.70 -16.02
N TYR A 41 -11.05 -8.44 -17.08
CA TYR A 41 -9.91 -7.52 -17.06
C TYR A 41 -10.29 -6.05 -17.31
N ALA A 42 -11.57 -5.73 -17.47
CA ALA A 42 -12.00 -4.37 -17.79
C ALA A 42 -11.71 -3.35 -16.67
N THR A 43 -11.42 -3.80 -15.45
CA THR A 43 -11.09 -2.94 -14.30
C THR A 43 -9.58 -2.82 -14.07
N LEU A 44 -8.70 -3.53 -14.79
CA LEU A 44 -7.25 -3.46 -14.52
C LEU A 44 -6.67 -2.05 -14.68
N TRP A 45 -7.24 -1.24 -15.58
CA TRP A 45 -6.75 0.11 -15.82
C TRP A 45 -6.95 1.03 -14.60
N THR A 46 -7.90 0.74 -13.72
CA THR A 46 -8.12 1.54 -12.51
C THR A 46 -6.98 1.36 -11.51
N ALA A 47 -6.28 0.22 -11.52
CA ALA A 47 -5.12 -0.03 -10.68
C ALA A 47 -4.01 1.02 -10.90
N LEU A 48 -3.87 1.54 -12.13
CA LEU A 48 -2.90 2.58 -12.47
C LEU A 48 -3.17 3.89 -11.70
N PHE A 49 -4.43 4.18 -11.41
CA PHE A 49 -4.87 5.37 -10.68
C PHE A 49 -5.06 5.10 -9.18
N SER A 50 -5.54 3.91 -8.81
CA SER A 50 -5.70 3.51 -7.41
C SER A 50 -4.37 3.39 -6.68
N PHE A 51 -3.31 2.91 -7.34
CA PHE A 51 -2.00 2.76 -6.70
C PHE A 51 -1.40 4.09 -6.20
N PRO A 52 -1.31 5.17 -7.00
CA PRO A 52 -0.81 6.45 -6.49
C PRO A 52 -1.72 7.05 -5.42
N LEU A 53 -3.04 6.91 -5.56
CA LEU A 53 -4.02 7.35 -4.54
C LEU A 53 -3.80 6.62 -3.20
N MET A 54 -3.62 5.30 -3.26
CA MET A 54 -3.34 4.46 -2.09
C MET A 54 -2.04 4.88 -1.41
N THR A 55 -0.98 5.19 -2.17
CA THR A 55 0.29 5.66 -1.57
C THR A 55 0.23 7.08 -1.02
N ALA A 56 -0.63 7.95 -1.57
CA ALA A 56 -0.75 9.34 -1.13
C ALA A 56 -1.27 9.44 0.31
N VAL A 57 -2.20 8.56 0.71
CA VAL A 57 -2.81 8.59 2.04
C VAL A 57 -1.78 8.31 3.16
N PRO A 58 -1.02 7.20 3.14
CA PRO A 58 0.05 6.97 4.12
C PRO A 58 1.16 8.03 4.07
N LEU A 59 1.47 8.59 2.90
CA LEU A 59 2.47 9.66 2.79
C LEU A 59 2.02 10.96 3.46
N MET A 60 0.72 11.25 3.50
CA MET A 60 0.16 12.39 4.23
C MET A 60 0.00 12.08 5.72
N CYS A 61 -0.40 10.87 6.08
CA CYS A 61 -0.64 10.46 7.46
C CYS A 61 0.65 10.18 8.25
N ALA A 62 1.69 9.63 7.63
CA ALA A 62 2.93 9.25 8.32
C ALA A 62 3.68 10.44 8.96
N PRO A 63 3.80 11.62 8.32
CA PRO A 63 4.38 12.80 8.95
C PRO A 63 3.50 13.32 10.09
N LEU A 64 2.18 13.36 9.89
CA LEU A 64 1.24 13.84 10.91
C LEU A 64 1.34 13.01 12.18
N GLY A 65 1.34 11.68 12.05
CA GLY A 65 1.50 10.77 13.19
C GLY A 65 2.87 10.86 13.88
N MET A 66 3.89 11.38 13.21
CA MET A 66 5.22 11.61 13.81
C MET A 66 5.30 12.95 14.56
N VAL A 67 4.50 13.95 14.18
CA VAL A 67 4.51 15.27 14.84
C VAL A 67 3.61 15.29 16.07
N THR A 68 2.55 14.48 16.08
CA THR A 68 1.56 14.45 17.17
C THR A 68 1.79 13.38 18.22
N ALA A 69 2.65 12.39 17.97
CA ALA A 69 2.93 11.28 18.89
C ALA A 69 4.14 11.53 19.79
#